data_AF-A0A392PCZ7-F1
#
_entry.id   AF-A0A392PCZ7-F1
#
_cell.length_a   1.000
_cell.length_b   1.000
_cell.length_c   1.000
_cell.angle_alpha   90.00
_cell.angle_beta   90.00
_cell.angle_gamma   90.00
#
_symmetry.space_group_name_H-M   'P 1'
#
loop_
_entity.id
_entity.type
_entity.pdbx_description
1 polymer ?
#
loop_
_entity_poly.entity_id
_entity_poly.type
_entity_poly.pdbx_seq_one_letter_code
_entity_poly.pdbx_strand_id
1 'polypeptide(L)' 'AKLCMILDLLGDSGSVTGVDAAKHRLAACRTMLQKYKLGDRCRLFVADGTTFSVIPDGFRSDSESCK' A
#
# COMPACT_ATOMS: atom_id res chain seq x y z
N ALA A 1 -11.89 0.41 -3.90
CA ALA A 1 -11.82 0.12 -5.34
C ALA A 1 -10.54 0.67 -5.97
N LYS A 2 -10.21 1.97 -5.85
CA LYS A 2 -8.99 2.55 -6.47
C LYS A 2 -7.67 1.84 -6.14
N LEU A 3 -7.38 1.55 -4.86
CA LEU A 3 -6.11 0.90 -4.48
C LEU A 3 -5.94 -0.51 -5.08
N CYS A 4 -7.03 -1.29 -5.14
CA CYS A 4 -6.98 -2.63 -5.73
C CYS A 4 -6.63 -2.56 -7.22
N MET A 5 -7.22 -1.60 -7.95
CA MET A 5 -6.95 -1.40 -9.38
C MET A 5 -5.52 -0.95 -9.64
N ILE A 6 -4.97 -0.08 -8.80
CA ILE A 6 -3.56 0.34 -8.90
C ILE A 6 -2.64 -0.85 -8.64
N LEU A 7 -2.94 -1.68 -7.62
CA LEU A 7 -2.17 -2.90 -7.32
C LEU A 7 -2.25 -3.96 -8.42
N ASP A 8 -3.37 -4.01 -9.14
CA ASP A 8 -3.54 -4.89 -10.29
C ASP A 8 -2.69 -4.40 -11.47
N LEU A 9 -2.69 -3.08 -11.73
CA LEU A 9 -1.86 -2.45 -12.77
C LEU A 9 -0.35 -2.54 -12.47
N LEU A 10 0.04 -2.47 -11.19
CA LEU A 10 1.43 -2.67 -10.75
C LEU A 10 1.92 -4.12 -10.92
N GLY A 11 1.00 -5.08 -11.06
CA GLY A 11 1.30 -6.51 -11.14
C GLY A 11 2.04 -6.98 -9.89
N ASP A 12 3.19 -7.64 -10.10
CA ASP A 12 4.04 -8.16 -9.04
C ASP A 12 5.16 -7.19 -8.62
N SER A 13 5.20 -6.00 -9.23
CA SER A 13 6.22 -4.99 -8.98
C SER A 13 5.69 -3.79 -8.21
N GLY A 14 6.32 -3.47 -7.09
CA GLY A 14 6.04 -2.29 -6.27
C GLY A 14 5.06 -2.50 -5.12
N SER A 15 4.78 -1.41 -4.43
CA SER A 15 3.83 -1.35 -3.32
C SER A 15 2.98 -0.09 -3.44
N VAL A 16 1.78 -0.12 -2.87
CA VAL A 16 0.88 1.03 -2.87
C VAL A 16 0.74 1.56 -1.46
N THR A 17 0.94 2.88 -1.29
CA THR A 17 0.67 3.55 -0.02
C THR A 17 -0.69 4.24 -0.09
N GLY A 18 -1.57 3.94 0.85
CA GLY A 18 -2.88 4.58 1.00
C GLY A 18 -2.94 5.42 2.27
N VAL A 19 -3.35 6.67 2.16
CA VAL A 19 -3.43 7.62 3.28
C VAL A 19 -4.87 8.11 3.40
N ASP A 20 -5.43 8.08 4.61
CA ASP A 20 -6.75 8.63 4.88
C ASP A 20 -6.83 9.19 6.30
N ALA A 21 -7.32 10.42 6.47
CA ALA A 21 -7.46 11.05 7.78
C ALA A 21 -8.49 10.34 8.69
N ALA A 22 -9.45 9.64 8.10
CA ALA A 22 -10.51 8.95 8.81
C ALA A 22 -10.18 7.46 8.99
N LYS A 23 -9.91 7.07 10.24
CA LYS A 23 -9.59 5.68 10.62
C LYS A 23 -10.61 4.65 10.11
N HIS A 24 -11.91 4.97 10.13
CA HIS A 24 -12.96 4.05 9.68
C HIS A 24 -12.93 3.83 8.16
N ARG A 25 -12.61 4.85 7.37
CA ARG A 25 -12.43 4.71 5.92
C ARG A 25 -11.22 3.84 5.60
N LEU A 26 -10.12 4.06 6.33
CA LEU A 26 -8.91 3.24 6.21
C LEU A 26 -9.16 1.77 6.59
N ALA A 27 -9.94 1.51 7.63
CA ALA A 27 -10.31 0.16 8.04
C ALA A 27 -11.14 -0.56 6.96
N ALA A 28 -12.09 0.14 6.32
CA ALA A 28 -12.85 -0.40 5.19
C ALA A 28 -11.93 -0.72 3.99
N CYS A 29 -10.97 0.16 3.70
CA CYS A 29 -9.94 -0.09 2.69
C CYS A 29 -9.12 -1.35 3.02
N ARG A 30 -8.71 -1.53 4.28
CA ARG A 30 -7.98 -2.71 4.75
C ARG A 30 -8.78 -4.00 4.54
N THR A 31 -10.04 -4.01 4.94
CA THR A 31 -10.92 -5.19 4.75
C THR A 31 -11.04 -5.55 3.27
N MET A 32 -11.18 -4.56 2.39
CA MET A 32 -11.22 -4.83 0.95
C MET A 32 -9.90 -5.39 0.43
N LEU A 33 -8.75 -4.84 0.82
CA LEU A 33 -7.44 -5.35 0.40
C LEU A 33 -7.22 -6.79 0.88
N GLN A 34 -7.63 -7.11 2.11
CA GLN A 34 -7.59 -8.47 2.65
C GLN A 34 -8.48 -9.43 1.86
N LYS A 35 -9.71 -9.00 1.51
CA LYS A 35 -10.64 -9.81 0.71
C LYS A 35 -10.02 -10.24 -0.63
N TYR A 36 -9.18 -9.40 -1.22
CA TYR A 36 -8.51 -9.68 -2.49
C TYR A 36 -7.06 -10.19 -2.33
N LYS A 37 -6.61 -10.48 -1.10
CA LYS A 37 -5.22 -10.92 -0.80
C LYS A 37 -4.15 -9.91 -1.27
N LEU A 38 -4.48 -8.62 -1.27
CA LEU A 38 -3.59 -7.52 -1.67
C LEU A 38 -3.01 -6.76 -0.47
N GLY A 39 -3.27 -7.23 0.75
CA GLY A 39 -2.87 -6.55 1.99
C GLY A 39 -1.35 -6.40 2.15
N ASP A 40 -0.59 -7.39 1.70
CA ASP A 40 0.86 -7.43 1.91
C ASP A 40 1.62 -6.49 0.97
N ARG A 41 0.96 -6.03 -0.10
CA ARG A 41 1.49 -5.08 -1.09
C ARG A 41 1.01 -3.65 -0.86
N CYS A 42 0.26 -3.41 0.22
CA CYS A 42 -0.33 -2.11 0.49
C CYS A 42 -0.10 -1.64 1.92
N ARG A 43 0.43 -0.43 2.07
CA ARG A 43 0.73 0.20 3.36
C ARG A 43 -0.29 1.31 3.61
N LEU A 44 -1.01 1.23 4.72
CA LEU A 44 -2.11 2.16 5.02
C LEU A 44 -1.77 3.06 6.22
N PHE A 45 -1.99 4.37 6.07
CA PHE A 45 -1.72 5.39 7.08
C PHE A 45 -2.96 6.20 7.44
N VAL A 46 -3.23 6.31 8.75
CA VAL A 46 -4.17 7.32 9.24
C VAL A 46 -3.42 8.64 9.40
N ALA A 47 -3.55 9.52 8.43
CA ALA A 47 -2.89 10.84 8.44
C ALA A 47 -3.62 11.83 7.50
N ASP A 48 -3.30 13.11 7.64
CA ASP A 48 -3.74 14.14 6.71
C ASP A 48 -2.91 14.08 5.42
N GLY A 49 -3.56 13.84 4.28
CA GLY A 49 -2.90 13.74 2.98
C GLY A 49 -2.24 15.03 2.50
N THR A 50 -2.52 16.19 3.12
CA THR A 50 -1.89 17.47 2.78
C THR A 50 -0.53 17.66 3.44
N THR A 51 -0.29 17.01 4.57
CA THR A 51 0.96 17.10 5.35
C THR A 51 1.73 15.78 5.40
N PHE A 52 1.15 14.71 4.85
CA PHE A 52 1.76 13.39 4.83
C PHE A 52 3.04 13.38 3.97
N SER A 53 4.13 12.98 4.61
CA SER A 53 5.41 12.73 3.94
C SER A 53 6.00 11.45 4.50
N VAL A 54 6.20 10.46 3.63
CA VAL A 54 6.92 9.23 3.96
C VAL A 54 7.72 8.82 2.74
N ILE A 55 8.88 8.23 2.98
CA ILE A 55 9.64 7.59 1.90
C ILE A 55 8.78 6.42 1.39
N PRO A 56 8.46 6.36 0.09
CA PRO A 56 7.81 5.20 -0.49
C PRO A 56 8.66 3.97 -0.19
N ASP A 57 8.04 2.85 0.19
CA ASP A 57 8.77 1.61 0.31
C ASP A 57 9.11 1.15 -1.11
N GLY A 58 10.32 1.53 -1.54
CA GLY A 58 10.89 1.14 -2.80
C GLY A 58 11.01 -0.38 -2.81
N PHE A 59 10.59 -0.98 -3.93
CA PHE A 59 10.76 -2.38 -4.25
C PHE A 59 12.06 -2.93 -3.63
N ARG A 60 11.97 -4.00 -2.85
CA ARG A 60 13.16 -4.83 -2.59
C ARG A 60 13.63 -5.33 -3.95
N SER A 61 14.56 -4.62 -4.57
CA SER A 61 15.51 -5.28 -5.45
C SER A 61 16.24 -6.25 -4.55
N ASP A 62 16.16 -7.55 -4.86
CA ASP A 62 17.13 -8.51 -4.38
C ASP A 62 18.51 -8.08 -4.90
N SER A 63 19.12 -7.08 -4.28
CA SER A 63 20.55 -6.83 -4.38
C SER A 63 21.21 -7.82 -3.43
N GLU A 64 21.61 -8.94 -4.03
CA GLU A 64 22.67 -9.89 -3.63
C GLU A 64 23.00 -9.99 -2.13
N SER A 65 22.74 -11.16 -1.56
CA SER A 65 23.73 -11.79 -0.67
C SER A 65 23.88 -13.26 -1.05
N CYS A 66 24.72 -13.53 -2.05
CA CYS A 66 25.48 -14.76 -2.05
C CYS A 66 26.52 -14.64 -0.93
N LYS A 67 26.19 -15.19 0.24
CA LYS A 67 27.15 -15.75 1.21
C LYS A 67 26.47 -16.89 1.95
#